data_AF-A0A1B6F0S2-F1
#
_entry.id   AF-A0A1B6F0S2-F1
#
_cell.length_a   1.000
_cell.length_b   1.000
_cell.length_c   1.000
_cell.angle_alpha   90.00
_cell.angle_beta   90.00
_cell.angle_gamma   90.00
#
_symmetry.space_group_name_H-M   'P 1'
#
loop_
_entity.id
_entity.type
_entity.pdbx_description
1 polymer ?
#
loop_
_entity_poly.entity_id
_entity_poly.type
_entity_poly.pdbx_seq_one_letter_code
_entity_poly.pdbx_strand_id
1 'polypeptide(L)'
;SDIKSMSKFSMNWSALLSAANGSLSEFTNTLESELLSMNEASSTMLPLPTDSVAKESNYLTYEDFEFAKVVVKYNNLVTHGSVSNAAELFKMFIEVANKTPDSVNKEIWQIAEFLSEFCPKNETIDRYHQRTSEVFTAALIKGSKKFLENRYKTFMEAVVQKNLEMAQRGGVPSLLSLILAFVNVRLPNGYSDMNVNDKYNGRPLWPVVYFCLRSGDVKSALSVITSCKGEQFLNLRAFLDCKLRIEDAADLSYWKIVHKRLFEEYIGVKSSPDYFKRATYMILVANESDNSLDSQLFTTTDDDLWCKLCLISNRSHANFLDDDGVTLQKIQVLIHEECGESYYRPHVYLELLMLTGQFEVAIDYMWRLGKLQRTNSLHLAIALYESNLLNVSKTIQAPLLQQERTASGSTFSLNLARMVVTYTRPWELNEMNCALNYFFLLRHIADTADQNLFTAQVTRLACFSENFETIFGSIKMQADSTTPIRSESLIDKFNLEPSQIAAIINHTAQELENKG
;
A
#
# COMPACT_ATOMS: atom_id res chain seq x y z
N SER A 1 -46.50 2.60 5.32
CA SER A 1 -46.21 2.86 3.89
C SER A 1 -44.77 3.27 3.65
N ASP A 2 -43.86 2.98 4.58
CA ASP A 2 -42.41 3.14 4.40
C ASP A 2 -41.74 1.89 4.95
N ILE A 3 -40.51 1.61 4.48
CA ILE A 3 -39.77 0.33 4.50
C ILE A 3 -39.99 -0.48 3.21
N LYS A 4 -39.39 -0.02 2.10
CA LYS A 4 -38.99 -0.82 0.92
C LYS A 4 -38.10 0.02 -0.01
N SER A 5 -36.84 0.25 0.38
CA SER A 5 -35.81 0.71 -0.58
C SER A 5 -34.34 0.44 -0.20
N MET A 6 -34.05 -0.37 0.83
CA MET A 6 -32.69 -0.87 1.08
C MET A 6 -32.59 -2.34 0.71
N SER A 7 -32.48 -2.62 -0.60
CA SER A 7 -32.07 -3.93 -1.12
C SER A 7 -31.14 -3.78 -2.33
N LYS A 8 -29.92 -3.30 -2.06
CA LYS A 8 -28.74 -3.52 -2.91
C LYS A 8 -27.67 -4.07 -1.96
N PHE A 9 -26.96 -5.12 -2.39
CA PHE A 9 -26.18 -6.10 -1.60
C PHE A 9 -27.02 -7.26 -1.02
N SER A 10 -27.30 -8.26 -1.87
CA SER A 10 -27.70 -9.58 -1.36
C SER A 10 -26.45 -10.35 -0.90
N MET A 11 -26.04 -10.15 0.35
CA MET A 11 -25.24 -11.15 1.07
C MET A 11 -26.18 -12.18 1.70
N ASN A 12 -25.78 -13.46 1.68
CA ASN A 12 -26.60 -14.56 2.19
C ASN A 12 -26.65 -14.52 3.73
N TRP A 13 -27.64 -13.79 4.27
CA TRP A 13 -27.85 -13.52 5.70
C TRP A 13 -27.93 -14.77 6.60
N SER A 14 -28.31 -15.93 6.04
CA SER A 14 -28.44 -17.17 6.81
C SER A 14 -27.10 -17.77 7.25
N ALA A 15 -26.04 -17.61 6.45
CA ALA A 15 -24.69 -18.06 6.79
C ALA A 15 -24.00 -17.13 7.79
N LEU A 16 -24.24 -15.82 7.69
CA LEU A 16 -23.72 -14.80 8.60
C LEU A 16 -24.31 -14.91 10.01
N LEU A 17 -25.60 -15.21 10.16
CA LEU A 17 -26.21 -15.43 11.48
C LEU A 17 -25.67 -16.68 12.19
N SER A 18 -25.35 -17.73 11.44
CA SER A 18 -24.74 -18.93 12.01
C SER A 18 -23.28 -18.71 12.43
N ALA A 19 -22.52 -17.93 11.66
CA ALA A 19 -21.14 -17.57 11.98
C ALA A 19 -21.05 -16.54 13.12
N ALA A 20 -21.96 -15.57 13.15
CA ALA A 20 -22.04 -14.54 14.18
C ALA A 20 -22.44 -15.12 15.55
N ASN A 21 -23.34 -16.10 15.59
CA ASN A 21 -23.69 -16.77 16.85
C ASN A 21 -22.55 -17.66 17.40
N GLY A 22 -21.74 -18.26 16.54
CA GLY A 22 -20.51 -18.95 16.95
C GLY A 22 -19.46 -17.96 17.48
N SER A 23 -19.23 -16.87 16.74
CA SER A 23 -18.29 -15.80 17.09
C SER A 23 -18.68 -15.03 18.36
N LEU A 24 -19.97 -14.82 18.64
CA LEU A 24 -20.41 -14.16 19.88
C LEU A 24 -20.05 -14.99 21.11
N SER A 25 -20.17 -16.33 21.02
CA SER A 25 -19.85 -17.25 22.11
C SER A 25 -18.33 -17.34 22.37
N GLU A 26 -17.52 -17.24 21.32
CA GLU A 26 -16.06 -17.15 21.43
C GLU A 26 -15.63 -15.77 21.94
N PHE A 27 -16.30 -14.70 21.53
CA PHE A 27 -16.03 -13.32 21.97
C PHE A 27 -16.38 -13.11 23.45
N THR A 28 -17.48 -13.70 23.96
CA THR A 28 -17.80 -13.65 25.40
C THR A 28 -16.78 -14.42 26.25
N ASN A 29 -16.30 -15.57 25.78
CA ASN A 29 -15.27 -16.33 26.48
C ASN A 29 -13.91 -15.62 26.46
N THR A 30 -13.60 -14.89 25.38
CA THR A 30 -12.36 -14.11 25.25
C THR A 30 -12.40 -12.86 26.12
N LEU A 31 -13.54 -12.16 26.18
CA LEU A 31 -13.77 -11.01 27.07
C LEU A 31 -13.74 -11.38 28.55
N GLU A 32 -14.28 -12.54 28.93
CA GLU A 32 -14.16 -13.03 30.32
C GLU A 32 -12.70 -13.35 30.68
N SER A 33 -11.93 -13.92 29.74
CA SER A 33 -10.48 -14.14 29.90
C SER A 33 -9.69 -12.83 29.99
N GLU A 34 -10.02 -11.85 29.16
CA GLU A 34 -9.37 -10.53 29.16
C GLU A 34 -9.74 -9.70 30.40
N LEU A 35 -10.99 -9.74 30.87
CA LEU A 35 -11.42 -9.10 32.12
C LEU A 35 -10.74 -9.71 33.36
N LEU A 36 -10.48 -11.03 33.35
CA LEU A 36 -9.67 -11.69 34.38
C LEU A 36 -8.20 -11.23 34.32
N SER A 37 -7.62 -11.04 33.13
CA SER A 37 -6.25 -10.52 32.95
C SER A 37 -6.10 -9.04 33.31
N MET A 38 -7.13 -8.22 33.08
CA MET A 38 -7.13 -6.78 33.36
C MET A 38 -7.29 -6.47 34.86
N ASN A 39 -7.95 -7.36 35.63
CA ASN A 39 -8.06 -7.23 37.08
C ASN A 39 -6.75 -7.57 37.80
N GLU A 40 -5.90 -8.43 37.21
CA GLU A 40 -4.53 -8.67 37.72
C GLU A 40 -3.56 -7.51 37.39
N ALA A 41 -3.82 -6.74 36.33
CA ALA A 41 -2.97 -5.62 35.91
C ALA A 41 -3.21 -4.29 36.66
N SER A 42 -4.31 -4.16 37.42
CA SER A 42 -4.66 -2.91 38.12
C SER A 42 -4.19 -2.83 39.58
N SER A 43 -3.41 -3.78 40.08
CA SER A 43 -2.86 -3.68 41.43
C SER A 43 -1.51 -4.39 41.56
N THR A 44 -0.42 -3.73 41.16
CA THR A 44 0.91 -3.85 41.79
C THR A 44 1.90 -2.89 41.16
N MET A 45 2.58 -2.11 42.00
CA MET A 45 3.82 -1.43 41.62
C MET A 45 4.83 -2.46 41.12
N LEU A 46 5.38 -2.26 39.93
CA LEU A 46 6.37 -3.15 39.32
C LEU A 46 7.60 -3.30 40.24
N PRO A 47 7.98 -4.53 40.65
CA PRO A 47 9.31 -4.79 41.20
C PRO A 47 10.33 -4.90 40.06
N LEU A 48 11.53 -4.37 40.28
CA LEU A 48 12.70 -4.57 39.42
C LEU A 48 12.98 -6.07 39.18
N PRO A 49 13.37 -6.51 37.97
CA PRO A 49 13.70 -7.90 37.73
C PRO A 49 14.98 -8.27 38.48
N THR A 50 14.89 -9.31 39.31
CA THR A 50 16.03 -9.93 39.97
C THR A 50 16.78 -10.81 38.99
N ASP A 51 18.12 -10.73 39.05
CA ASP A 51 19.07 -11.55 38.30
C ASP A 51 18.77 -13.05 38.44
N SER A 52 18.21 -13.70 37.41
CA SER A 52 18.39 -15.15 37.15
C SER A 52 17.69 -15.68 35.89
N VAL A 53 17.79 -15.01 34.73
CA VAL A 53 17.59 -15.69 33.43
C VAL A 53 18.60 -15.16 32.41
N ALA A 54 19.87 -15.50 32.60
CA ALA A 54 20.88 -15.36 31.55
C ALA A 54 20.81 -16.58 30.63
N LYS A 55 20.10 -16.45 29.48
CA LYS A 55 20.40 -17.07 28.16
C LYS A 55 19.27 -16.86 27.15
N GLU A 56 19.29 -15.70 26.49
CA GLU A 56 18.82 -15.49 25.10
C GLU A 56 19.39 -14.15 24.58
N SER A 57 20.72 -14.08 24.48
CA SER A 57 21.42 -12.88 24.00
C SER A 57 21.42 -12.83 22.45
N ASN A 58 20.35 -12.29 21.86
CA ASN A 58 20.39 -11.64 20.54
C ASN A 58 19.19 -10.70 20.38
N TYR A 59 19.32 -9.48 20.90
CA TYR A 59 18.29 -8.45 20.84
C TYR A 59 17.88 -8.11 19.39
N LEU A 60 18.84 -8.16 18.46
CA LEU A 60 18.67 -7.95 17.02
C LEU A 60 18.75 -9.27 16.27
N THR A 61 17.81 -9.50 15.35
CA THR A 61 17.89 -10.56 14.34
C THR A 61 18.90 -10.20 13.26
N TYR A 62 19.33 -11.19 12.47
CA TYR A 62 20.17 -10.94 11.29
C TYR A 62 19.55 -9.89 10.35
N GLU A 63 18.23 -9.95 10.17
CA GLU A 63 17.49 -9.04 9.32
C GLU A 63 17.47 -7.61 9.87
N ASP A 64 17.31 -7.45 11.18
CA ASP A 64 17.38 -6.14 11.84
C ASP A 64 18.73 -5.47 11.58
N PHE A 65 19.84 -6.24 11.62
CA PHE A 65 21.16 -5.73 11.30
C PHE A 65 21.33 -5.34 9.83
N GLU A 66 20.80 -6.14 8.89
CA GLU A 66 20.89 -5.81 7.46
C GLU A 66 20.11 -4.54 7.12
N PHE A 67 18.92 -4.36 7.70
CA PHE A 67 18.17 -3.12 7.56
C PHE A 67 18.87 -1.93 8.22
N ALA A 68 19.42 -2.10 9.43
CA ALA A 68 20.15 -1.04 10.13
C ALA A 68 21.36 -0.54 9.32
N LYS A 69 22.09 -1.43 8.63
CA LYS A 69 23.17 -1.05 7.71
C LYS A 69 22.67 -0.15 6.59
N VAL A 70 21.49 -0.44 6.03
CA VAL A 70 20.88 0.40 5.00
C VAL A 70 20.52 1.78 5.57
N VAL A 71 19.94 1.85 6.77
CA VAL A 71 19.61 3.13 7.42
C VAL A 71 20.86 3.99 7.64
N VAL A 72 21.94 3.40 8.17
CA VAL A 72 23.22 4.10 8.35
C VAL A 72 23.77 4.60 7.02
N LYS A 73 23.77 3.75 5.99
CA LYS A 73 24.24 4.12 4.65
C LYS A 73 23.40 5.27 4.07
N TYR A 74 22.07 5.19 4.19
CA TYR A 74 21.15 6.23 3.72
C TYR A 74 21.40 7.57 4.41
N ASN A 75 21.47 7.58 5.73
CA ASN A 75 21.73 8.80 6.49
C ASN A 75 23.07 9.43 6.12
N ASN A 76 24.12 8.62 5.92
CA ASN A 76 25.41 9.14 5.45
C ASN A 76 25.28 9.83 4.09
N LEU A 77 24.47 9.32 3.16
CA LEU A 77 24.23 9.99 1.87
C LEU A 77 23.50 11.33 2.07
N VAL A 78 22.46 11.34 2.91
CA VAL A 78 21.67 12.53 3.23
C VAL A 78 22.54 13.62 3.87
N THR A 79 23.41 13.27 4.81
CA THR A 79 24.22 14.23 5.57
C THR A 79 25.36 14.83 4.75
N HIS A 80 25.84 14.13 3.70
CA HIS A 80 26.91 14.59 2.80
C HIS A 80 26.38 15.31 1.55
N GLY A 81 25.13 15.78 1.58
CA GLY A 81 24.56 16.61 0.51
C GLY A 81 24.20 15.85 -0.78
N SER A 82 24.18 14.51 -0.75
CA SER A 82 23.51 13.78 -1.82
C SER A 82 22.00 14.00 -1.68
N VAL A 83 21.31 14.29 -2.79
CA VAL A 83 19.84 14.44 -2.78
C VAL A 83 19.26 13.19 -2.13
N SER A 84 18.41 13.40 -1.12
CA SER A 84 17.65 12.36 -0.41
C SER A 84 16.83 11.55 -1.41
N ASN A 85 17.41 10.49 -1.96
CA ASN A 85 16.77 9.72 -3.02
C ASN A 85 15.94 8.61 -2.38
N ALA A 86 14.69 8.93 -2.04
CA ALA A 86 13.77 7.97 -1.45
C ALA A 86 13.59 6.71 -2.33
N ALA A 87 13.76 6.82 -3.66
CA ALA A 87 13.75 5.65 -4.54
C ALA A 87 14.99 4.75 -4.34
N GLU A 88 16.15 5.33 -4.05
CA GLU A 88 17.35 4.57 -3.70
C GLU A 88 17.18 3.86 -2.34
N LEU A 89 16.54 4.53 -1.37
CA LEU A 89 16.19 3.91 -0.09
C LEU A 89 15.26 2.69 -0.28
N PHE A 90 14.20 2.85 -1.07
CA PHE A 90 13.30 1.75 -1.44
C PHE A 90 14.10 0.58 -2.02
N LYS A 91 14.93 0.84 -3.03
CA LYS A 91 15.75 -0.19 -3.67
C LYS A 91 16.66 -0.92 -2.66
N MET A 92 17.36 -0.19 -1.80
CA MET A 92 18.24 -0.79 -0.80
C MET A 92 17.48 -1.66 0.21
N PHE A 93 16.29 -1.25 0.66
CA PHE A 93 15.46 -2.07 1.53
C PHE A 93 14.88 -3.30 0.83
N ILE A 94 14.50 -3.19 -0.44
CA ILE A 94 14.03 -4.32 -1.25
C ILE A 94 15.14 -5.35 -1.47
N GLU A 95 16.39 -4.91 -1.65
CA GLU A 95 17.54 -5.82 -1.70
C GLU A 95 17.71 -6.63 -0.40
N VAL A 96 17.41 -6.03 0.76
CA VAL A 96 17.39 -6.75 2.05
C VAL A 96 16.19 -7.71 2.10
N ALA A 97 14.98 -7.23 1.82
CA ALA A 97 13.76 -8.03 1.85
C ALA A 97 13.79 -9.22 0.89
N ASN A 98 14.43 -9.09 -0.28
CA ASN A 98 14.55 -10.19 -1.25
C ASN A 98 15.47 -11.32 -0.77
N LYS A 99 16.40 -11.04 0.16
CA LYS A 99 17.26 -12.06 0.78
C LYS A 99 16.55 -12.87 1.85
N THR A 100 15.44 -12.37 2.40
CA THR A 100 14.65 -13.08 3.40
C THR A 100 13.80 -14.16 2.69
N PRO A 101 13.46 -15.26 3.37
CA PRO A 101 12.66 -16.33 2.74
C PRO A 101 11.16 -15.98 2.64
N ASP A 102 10.70 -14.89 3.25
CA ASP A 102 9.28 -14.53 3.34
C ASP A 102 8.75 -13.98 2.01
N SER A 103 7.96 -14.79 1.30
CA SER A 103 7.37 -14.39 0.01
C SER A 103 6.32 -13.28 0.16
N VAL A 104 5.62 -13.21 1.29
CA VAL A 104 4.59 -12.19 1.53
C VAL A 104 5.26 -10.82 1.63
N ASN A 105 6.35 -10.70 2.40
CA ASN A 105 7.06 -9.43 2.51
C ASN A 105 7.60 -8.96 1.15
N LYS A 106 8.15 -9.87 0.34
CA LYS A 106 8.63 -9.52 -1.01
C LYS A 106 7.52 -8.94 -1.87
N GLU A 107 6.33 -9.53 -1.83
CA GLU A 107 5.18 -9.06 -2.60
C GLU A 107 4.71 -7.69 -2.13
N ILE A 108 4.64 -7.44 -0.82
CA ILE A 108 4.27 -6.13 -0.27
C ILE A 108 5.31 -5.06 -0.64
N TRP A 109 6.60 -5.38 -0.56
CA TRP A 109 7.67 -4.49 -0.99
C TRP A 109 7.60 -4.18 -2.49
N GLN A 110 7.30 -5.17 -3.33
CA GLN A 110 7.10 -4.98 -4.77
C GLN A 110 5.89 -4.09 -5.07
N ILE A 111 4.77 -4.26 -4.35
CA ILE A 111 3.61 -3.37 -4.49
C ILE A 111 4.00 -1.95 -4.09
N ALA A 112 4.66 -1.76 -2.95
CA ALA A 112 5.05 -0.45 -2.46
C ALA A 112 6.00 0.28 -3.41
N GLU A 113 7.04 -0.40 -3.90
CA GLU A 113 7.97 0.12 -4.90
C GLU A 113 7.22 0.55 -6.15
N PHE A 114 6.42 -0.36 -6.72
CA PHE A 114 5.69 -0.12 -7.94
C PHE A 114 4.74 1.07 -7.82
N LEU A 115 3.97 1.18 -6.74
CA LEU A 115 3.05 2.30 -6.54
C LEU A 115 3.81 3.62 -6.30
N SER A 116 4.97 3.58 -5.65
CA SER A 116 5.78 4.78 -5.39
C SER A 116 6.29 5.46 -6.66
N GLU A 117 6.41 4.72 -7.77
CA GLU A 117 6.80 5.27 -9.08
C GLU A 117 5.66 6.02 -9.76
N PHE A 118 4.40 5.68 -9.45
CA PHE A 118 3.22 6.31 -10.06
C PHE A 118 2.77 7.54 -9.28
N CYS A 119 2.82 7.47 -7.95
CA CYS A 119 2.33 8.55 -7.10
C CYS A 119 3.19 9.81 -7.28
N PRO A 120 2.56 11.00 -7.44
CA PRO A 120 3.31 12.24 -7.54
C PRO A 120 4.12 12.45 -6.27
N LYS A 121 5.31 13.05 -6.38
CA LYS A 121 6.17 13.42 -5.26
C LYS A 121 6.34 14.93 -5.30
N ASN A 122 5.52 15.66 -4.54
CA ASN A 122 5.61 17.11 -4.48
C ASN A 122 6.08 17.53 -3.09
N GLU A 123 7.32 17.98 -2.98
CA GLU A 123 7.93 18.41 -1.72
C GLU A 123 7.35 19.73 -1.17
N THR A 124 6.61 20.48 -1.98
CA THR A 124 6.03 21.78 -1.59
C THR A 124 4.64 21.67 -0.97
N ILE A 125 3.92 20.59 -1.24
CA ILE A 125 2.58 20.33 -0.70
C ILE A 125 2.76 19.41 0.51
N ASP A 126 2.08 19.69 1.62
CA ASP A 126 2.15 18.77 2.75
C ASP A 126 1.56 17.39 2.39
N ARG A 127 2.04 16.37 3.12
CA ARG A 127 1.73 14.96 2.82
C ARG A 127 0.23 14.68 2.84
N TYR A 128 -0.49 15.32 3.76
CA TYR A 128 -1.94 15.15 3.89
C TYR A 128 -2.66 15.64 2.63
N HIS A 129 -2.44 16.90 2.23
CA HIS A 129 -3.09 17.49 1.06
C HIS A 129 -2.69 16.80 -0.24
N GLN A 130 -1.44 16.36 -0.35
CA GLN A 130 -0.98 15.57 -1.50
C GLN A 130 -1.78 14.26 -1.59
N ARG A 131 -1.91 13.53 -0.48
CA ARG A 131 -2.61 12.24 -0.45
C ARG A 131 -4.11 12.32 -0.66
N THR A 132 -4.74 13.41 -0.23
CA THR A 132 -6.17 13.65 -0.45
C THR A 132 -6.47 14.28 -1.81
N SER A 133 -5.45 14.59 -2.62
CA SER A 133 -5.65 15.21 -3.93
C SER A 133 -6.23 14.24 -4.97
N GLU A 134 -6.99 14.78 -5.91
CA GLU A 134 -7.49 14.02 -7.07
C GLU A 134 -6.35 13.48 -7.94
N VAL A 135 -5.25 14.24 -8.06
CA VAL A 135 -4.06 13.84 -8.82
C VAL A 135 -3.42 12.60 -8.23
N PHE A 136 -3.24 12.57 -6.90
CA PHE A 136 -2.72 11.41 -6.20
C PHE A 136 -3.65 10.21 -6.33
N THR A 137 -4.96 10.42 -6.13
CA THR A 137 -5.97 9.37 -6.25
C THR A 137 -5.97 8.75 -7.65
N ALA A 138 -5.93 9.56 -8.71
CA ALA A 138 -5.87 9.09 -10.08
C ALA A 138 -4.57 8.32 -10.38
N ALA A 139 -3.43 8.81 -9.88
CA ALA A 139 -2.13 8.15 -10.02
C ALA A 139 -2.09 6.80 -9.30
N LEU A 140 -2.59 6.73 -8.07
CA LEU A 140 -2.70 5.50 -7.29
C LEU A 140 -3.58 4.47 -8.01
N ILE A 141 -4.79 4.86 -8.45
CA ILE A 141 -5.68 3.95 -9.19
C ILE A 141 -4.99 3.43 -10.45
N LYS A 142 -4.30 4.30 -11.20
CA LYS A 142 -3.54 3.92 -12.39
C LYS A 142 -2.43 2.91 -12.06
N GLY A 143 -1.65 3.16 -11.02
CA GLY A 143 -0.59 2.28 -10.54
C GLY A 143 -1.13 0.92 -10.12
N SER A 144 -2.14 0.89 -9.24
CA SER A 144 -2.72 -0.35 -8.73
C SER A 144 -3.36 -1.20 -9.82
N LYS A 145 -4.08 -0.58 -10.77
CA LYS A 145 -4.58 -1.29 -11.95
C LYS A 145 -3.45 -1.88 -12.77
N LYS A 146 -2.40 -1.08 -13.04
CA LYS A 146 -1.29 -1.53 -13.87
C LYS A 146 -0.53 -2.69 -13.21
N PHE A 147 -0.39 -2.66 -11.89
CA PHE A 147 0.18 -3.75 -11.12
C PHE A 147 -0.65 -5.03 -11.26
N LEU A 148 -1.96 -4.95 -11.05
CA LEU A 148 -2.90 -6.08 -11.21
C LEU A 148 -2.97 -6.62 -12.65
N GLU A 149 -2.82 -5.75 -13.65
CA GLU A 149 -2.72 -6.12 -15.07
C GLU A 149 -1.41 -6.88 -15.37
N ASN A 150 -0.28 -6.39 -14.84
CA ASN A 150 1.02 -7.04 -14.99
C ASN A 150 1.04 -8.41 -14.29
N ARG A 151 0.48 -8.50 -13.07
CA ARG A 151 0.34 -9.75 -12.34
C ARG A 151 -0.50 -10.76 -13.11
N TYR A 152 -1.60 -10.32 -13.72
CA TYR A 152 -2.43 -11.17 -14.57
C TYR A 152 -1.71 -11.65 -15.83
N LYS A 153 -0.88 -10.79 -16.44
CA LYS A 153 -0.02 -11.19 -17.56
C LYS A 153 0.93 -12.33 -17.14
N THR A 154 1.61 -12.21 -16.00
CA THR A 154 2.49 -13.26 -15.47
C THR A 154 1.71 -14.56 -15.22
N PHE A 155 0.48 -14.45 -14.69
CA PHE A 155 -0.41 -15.60 -14.52
C PHE A 155 -0.74 -16.27 -15.86
N MET A 156 -1.11 -15.50 -16.89
CA MET A 156 -1.36 -16.06 -18.22
C MET A 156 -0.13 -16.76 -18.81
N GLU A 157 1.06 -16.17 -18.65
CA GLU A 157 2.33 -16.77 -19.09
C GLU A 157 2.55 -18.14 -18.41
N ALA A 158 2.36 -18.21 -17.09
CA ALA A 158 2.48 -19.46 -16.34
C ALA A 158 1.45 -20.52 -16.77
N VAL A 159 0.19 -20.13 -17.02
CA VAL A 159 -0.85 -21.06 -17.48
C VAL A 159 -0.54 -21.59 -18.88
N VAL A 160 -0.12 -20.72 -19.80
CA VAL A 160 0.25 -21.11 -21.18
C VAL A 160 1.48 -22.01 -21.16
N GLN A 161 2.50 -21.69 -20.36
CA GLN A 161 3.72 -22.49 -20.25
C GLN A 161 3.44 -23.89 -19.71
N LYS A 162 2.47 -24.04 -18.81
CA LYS A 162 2.04 -25.35 -18.29
C LYS A 162 1.22 -26.18 -19.29
N ASN A 163 0.68 -25.56 -20.35
CA ASN A 163 -0.26 -26.19 -21.28
C ASN A 163 0.13 -25.94 -22.76
N LEU A 164 1.40 -26.13 -23.12
CA LEU A 164 1.95 -25.75 -24.43
C LEU A 164 1.23 -26.41 -25.63
N GLU A 165 0.85 -27.68 -25.49
CA GLU A 165 0.17 -28.43 -26.56
C GLU A 165 -1.19 -27.81 -26.91
N MET A 166 -1.99 -27.47 -25.90
CA MET A 166 -3.30 -26.84 -26.07
C MET A 166 -3.18 -25.36 -26.45
N ALA A 167 -2.16 -24.67 -25.93
CA ALA A 167 -1.94 -23.26 -26.17
C ALA A 167 -1.73 -22.95 -27.67
N GLN A 168 -1.10 -23.85 -28.41
CA GLN A 168 -0.77 -23.66 -29.83
C GLN A 168 -0.10 -22.30 -30.08
N ARG A 169 0.84 -21.92 -29.20
CA ARG A 169 1.53 -20.63 -29.26
C ARG A 169 2.48 -20.61 -30.46
N GLY A 170 2.00 -20.13 -31.60
CA GLY A 170 2.78 -19.89 -32.82
C GLY A 170 2.99 -18.39 -33.09
N GLY A 171 3.97 -18.07 -33.96
CA GLY A 171 4.21 -16.70 -34.44
C GLY A 171 5.14 -15.84 -33.58
N VAL A 172 5.15 -14.53 -33.85
CA VAL A 172 6.00 -13.54 -33.17
C VAL A 172 5.50 -13.32 -31.73
N PRO A 173 6.37 -13.44 -30.70
CA PRO A 173 6.00 -13.20 -29.31
C PRO A 173 5.42 -11.79 -29.11
N SER A 174 4.15 -11.73 -28.72
CA SER A 174 3.42 -10.51 -28.38
C SER A 174 2.40 -10.79 -27.27
N LEU A 175 1.92 -9.76 -26.58
CA LEU A 175 0.87 -9.92 -25.56
C LEU A 175 -0.43 -10.46 -26.19
N LEU A 176 -0.80 -10.00 -27.39
CA LEU A 176 -1.92 -10.58 -28.13
C LEU A 176 -1.71 -12.07 -28.43
N SER A 177 -0.52 -12.50 -28.87
CA SER A 177 -0.25 -13.93 -29.08
C SER A 177 -0.36 -14.76 -27.81
N LEU A 178 0.04 -14.20 -26.66
CA LEU A 178 -0.10 -14.83 -25.35
C LEU A 178 -1.59 -14.96 -24.98
N ILE A 179 -2.39 -13.91 -25.18
CA ILE A 179 -3.83 -13.91 -24.90
C ILE A 179 -4.55 -14.94 -25.77
N LEU A 180 -4.24 -15.01 -27.07
CA LEU A 180 -4.83 -16.00 -27.98
C LEU A 180 -4.51 -17.43 -27.55
N ALA A 181 -3.27 -17.66 -27.11
CA ALA A 181 -2.84 -18.95 -26.54
C ALA A 181 -3.55 -19.25 -25.22
N PHE A 182 -3.69 -18.25 -24.34
CA PHE A 182 -4.39 -18.39 -23.07
C PHE A 182 -5.87 -18.72 -23.25
N VAL A 183 -6.55 -18.09 -24.22
CA VAL A 183 -7.94 -18.40 -24.58
C VAL A 183 -8.08 -19.84 -25.06
N ASN A 184 -7.15 -20.35 -25.86
CA ASN A 184 -7.16 -21.76 -26.27
C ASN A 184 -7.09 -22.73 -25.08
N VAL A 185 -6.25 -22.42 -24.09
CA VAL A 185 -6.10 -23.25 -22.88
C VAL A 185 -7.33 -23.16 -21.99
N ARG A 186 -7.85 -21.94 -21.77
CA ARG A 186 -8.95 -21.69 -20.83
C ARG A 186 -10.32 -22.08 -21.37
N LEU A 187 -10.50 -22.01 -22.69
CA LEU A 187 -11.76 -22.26 -23.39
C LEU A 187 -11.54 -23.22 -24.59
N PRO A 188 -11.07 -24.45 -24.37
CA PRO A 188 -10.64 -25.35 -25.44
C PRO A 188 -11.78 -25.74 -26.39
N ASN A 189 -13.01 -25.79 -25.89
CA ASN A 189 -14.21 -26.10 -26.66
C ASN A 189 -15.07 -24.86 -26.94
N GLY A 190 -14.53 -23.65 -26.73
CA GLY A 190 -15.33 -22.45 -26.56
C GLY A 190 -16.16 -22.50 -25.27
N TYR A 191 -17.26 -21.77 -25.23
CA TYR A 191 -18.26 -21.85 -24.15
C TYR A 191 -19.67 -21.64 -24.73
N SER A 192 -20.68 -22.17 -24.03
CA SER A 192 -22.04 -22.35 -24.54
C SER A 192 -22.75 -21.06 -24.93
N ASP A 193 -22.39 -19.95 -24.28
CA ASP A 193 -23.18 -18.73 -24.28
C ASP A 193 -22.72 -17.72 -25.34
N MET A 194 -21.81 -18.14 -26.23
CA MET A 194 -21.21 -17.34 -27.29
C MET A 194 -22.12 -17.21 -28.53
N ASN A 195 -22.13 -16.02 -29.13
CA ASN A 195 -22.57 -15.86 -30.51
C ASN A 195 -21.54 -16.47 -31.49
N VAL A 196 -21.96 -17.48 -32.27
CA VAL A 196 -21.11 -18.23 -33.21
C VAL A 196 -20.44 -17.33 -34.26
N ASN A 197 -21.02 -16.17 -34.57
CA ASN A 197 -20.48 -15.21 -35.54
C ASN A 197 -19.40 -14.29 -34.94
N ASP A 198 -19.32 -14.17 -33.62
CA ASP A 198 -18.37 -13.31 -32.93
C ASP A 198 -17.03 -14.04 -32.76
N LYS A 199 -16.25 -14.10 -33.85
CA LYS A 199 -14.94 -14.79 -33.89
C LYS A 199 -13.80 -13.90 -34.37
N TYR A 200 -12.63 -14.08 -33.76
CA TYR A 200 -11.36 -13.51 -34.19
C TYR A 200 -10.32 -14.63 -34.37
N ASN A 201 -9.77 -14.79 -35.58
CA ASN A 201 -8.81 -15.85 -35.91
C ASN A 201 -9.24 -17.24 -35.42
N GLY A 202 -10.52 -17.59 -35.68
CA GLY A 202 -11.11 -18.88 -35.28
C GLY A 202 -11.45 -19.02 -33.80
N ARG A 203 -11.16 -18.00 -32.97
CA ARG A 203 -11.40 -18.01 -31.52
C ARG A 203 -12.58 -17.13 -31.13
N PRO A 204 -13.21 -17.42 -29.98
CA PRO A 204 -14.10 -16.52 -29.26
C PRO A 204 -13.67 -15.04 -29.24
N LEU A 205 -14.45 -14.12 -29.83
CA LEU A 205 -14.11 -12.69 -29.88
C LEU A 205 -14.08 -12.05 -28.47
N TRP A 206 -15.17 -12.16 -27.70
CA TRP A 206 -15.32 -11.46 -26.43
C TRP A 206 -14.32 -11.87 -25.35
N PRO A 207 -13.95 -13.16 -25.19
CA PRO A 207 -12.85 -13.53 -24.30
C PRO A 207 -11.51 -12.89 -24.70
N VAL A 208 -11.20 -12.84 -26.00
CA VAL A 208 -9.96 -12.19 -26.48
C VAL A 208 -9.96 -10.71 -26.13
N VAL A 209 -11.07 -10.00 -26.38
CA VAL A 209 -11.21 -8.57 -26.06
C VAL A 209 -11.12 -8.34 -24.56
N TYR A 210 -11.83 -9.14 -23.75
CA TYR A 210 -11.79 -9.06 -22.29
C TYR A 210 -10.37 -9.25 -21.75
N PHE A 211 -9.64 -10.29 -22.19
CA PHE A 211 -8.28 -10.54 -21.70
C PHE A 211 -7.25 -9.52 -22.19
N CYS A 212 -7.46 -8.91 -23.36
CA CYS A 212 -6.71 -7.71 -23.75
C CYS A 212 -6.89 -6.60 -22.72
N LEU A 213 -8.14 -6.29 -22.33
CA LEU A 213 -8.42 -5.27 -21.31
C LEU A 213 -7.89 -5.66 -19.93
N ARG A 214 -8.08 -6.91 -19.49
CA ARG A 214 -7.61 -7.44 -18.19
C ARG A 214 -6.09 -7.37 -18.02
N SER A 215 -5.37 -7.31 -19.13
CA SER A 215 -3.91 -7.22 -19.19
C SER A 215 -3.41 -5.80 -19.53
N GLY A 216 -4.32 -4.81 -19.57
CA GLY A 216 -3.99 -3.41 -19.88
C GLY A 216 -3.66 -3.13 -21.35
N ASP A 217 -3.91 -4.06 -22.27
CA ASP A 217 -3.58 -3.93 -23.70
C ASP A 217 -4.77 -3.46 -24.53
N VAL A 218 -5.15 -2.20 -24.28
CA VAL A 218 -6.24 -1.52 -25.00
C VAL A 218 -5.94 -1.44 -26.52
N LYS A 219 -4.66 -1.36 -26.90
CA LYS A 219 -4.23 -1.33 -28.31
C LYS A 219 -4.56 -2.63 -29.03
N SER A 220 -4.24 -3.77 -28.43
CA SER A 220 -4.61 -5.07 -28.98
C SER A 220 -6.14 -5.28 -29.01
N ALA A 221 -6.86 -4.84 -27.97
CA ALA A 221 -8.33 -4.86 -27.98
C ALA A 221 -8.91 -4.08 -29.17
N LEU A 222 -8.42 -2.86 -29.42
CA LEU A 222 -8.83 -2.05 -30.56
C LEU A 222 -8.51 -2.72 -31.90
N SER A 223 -7.31 -3.30 -32.04
CA SER A 223 -6.91 -4.03 -33.25
C SER A 223 -7.81 -5.23 -33.55
N VAL A 224 -8.17 -6.01 -32.52
CA VAL A 224 -9.08 -7.16 -32.62
C VAL A 224 -10.47 -6.71 -33.07
N ILE A 225 -11.04 -5.69 -32.43
CA ILE A 225 -12.37 -5.17 -32.78
C ILE A 225 -12.38 -4.54 -34.18
N THR A 226 -11.30 -3.88 -34.59
CA THR A 226 -11.16 -3.26 -35.92
C THR A 226 -11.07 -4.31 -37.03
N SER A 227 -10.51 -5.48 -36.74
CA SER A 227 -10.40 -6.60 -37.68
C SER A 227 -11.75 -7.29 -37.96
N CYS A 228 -12.72 -7.16 -37.05
CA CYS A 228 -14.07 -7.69 -37.24
C CYS A 228 -14.85 -6.81 -38.23
N LYS A 229 -15.81 -7.36 -38.99
CA LYS A 229 -16.71 -6.57 -39.83
C LYS A 229 -18.06 -6.43 -39.13
N GLY A 230 -18.69 -5.26 -39.21
CA GLY A 230 -20.01 -5.02 -38.63
C GLY A 230 -20.15 -3.63 -37.98
N GLU A 231 -21.30 -3.00 -38.20
CA GLU A 231 -21.62 -1.68 -37.64
C GLU A 231 -21.79 -1.74 -36.11
N GLN A 232 -22.12 -2.90 -35.55
CA GLN A 232 -22.25 -3.10 -34.11
C GLN A 232 -20.97 -2.85 -33.32
N PHE A 233 -19.82 -2.79 -33.98
CA PHE A 233 -18.53 -2.52 -33.33
C PHE A 233 -18.11 -1.04 -33.40
N LEU A 234 -18.87 -0.18 -34.09
CA LEU A 234 -18.47 1.19 -34.39
C LEU A 234 -18.25 2.03 -33.13
N ASN A 235 -19.21 1.99 -32.19
CA ASN A 235 -19.10 2.75 -30.93
C ASN A 235 -17.96 2.22 -30.06
N LEU A 236 -17.79 0.89 -29.99
CA LEU A 236 -16.71 0.27 -29.24
C LEU A 236 -15.33 0.64 -29.80
N ARG A 237 -15.16 0.68 -31.14
CA ARG A 237 -13.92 1.14 -31.78
C ARG A 237 -13.62 2.58 -31.44
N ALA A 238 -14.61 3.45 -31.63
CA ALA A 238 -14.47 4.87 -31.31
C ALA A 238 -14.08 5.03 -29.83
N PHE A 239 -14.69 4.27 -28.92
CA PHE A 239 -14.39 4.38 -27.50
C PHE A 239 -12.95 3.98 -27.17
N LEU A 240 -12.50 2.84 -27.69
CA LEU A 240 -11.15 2.34 -27.45
C LEU A 240 -10.09 3.26 -28.11
N ASP A 241 -10.37 3.81 -29.29
CA ASP A 241 -9.51 4.79 -29.96
C ASP A 241 -9.41 6.09 -29.16
N CYS A 242 -10.54 6.65 -28.70
CA CYS A 242 -10.56 7.82 -27.82
C CYS A 242 -9.74 7.56 -26.56
N LYS A 243 -9.95 6.41 -25.91
CA LYS A 243 -9.28 6.06 -24.66
C LYS A 243 -7.75 6.03 -24.77
N LEU A 244 -7.22 5.72 -25.95
CA LEU A 244 -5.77 5.72 -26.22
C LEU A 244 -5.19 7.12 -26.46
N ARG A 245 -6.03 8.11 -26.75
CA ARG A 245 -5.63 9.45 -27.22
C ARG A 245 -6.02 10.59 -26.28
N ILE A 246 -6.65 10.32 -25.14
CA ILE A 246 -7.08 11.40 -24.22
C ILE A 246 -5.85 12.13 -23.70
N GLU A 247 -5.58 13.31 -24.27
CA GLU A 247 -4.46 14.17 -23.87
C GLU A 247 -4.95 15.57 -23.49
N ASP A 248 -6.02 16.07 -24.11
CA ASP A 248 -6.53 17.42 -23.90
C ASP A 248 -8.05 17.54 -23.61
N ALA A 249 -8.53 18.79 -23.50
CA ALA A 249 -9.93 19.10 -23.21
C ALA A 249 -10.89 18.80 -24.39
N ALA A 250 -10.43 18.88 -25.63
CA ALA A 250 -11.23 18.55 -26.81
C ALA A 250 -11.44 17.03 -26.91
N ASP A 251 -10.40 16.25 -26.64
CA ASP A 251 -10.47 14.79 -26.52
C ASP A 251 -11.44 14.37 -25.43
N LEU A 252 -11.44 15.08 -24.29
CA LEU A 252 -12.36 14.82 -23.19
C LEU A 252 -13.83 15.04 -23.57
N SER A 253 -14.12 16.08 -24.36
CA SER A 253 -15.49 16.35 -24.85
C SER A 253 -15.96 15.26 -25.82
N TYR A 254 -15.09 14.86 -26.75
CA TYR A 254 -15.38 13.78 -27.69
C TYR A 254 -15.54 12.43 -26.96
N TRP A 255 -14.70 12.16 -25.97
CA TRP A 255 -14.82 10.98 -25.11
C TRP A 255 -16.18 10.90 -24.44
N LYS A 256 -16.71 11.99 -23.89
CA LYS A 256 -18.05 12.01 -23.25
C LYS A 256 -19.15 11.58 -24.20
N ILE A 257 -19.10 12.04 -25.46
CA ILE A 257 -20.07 11.67 -26.51
C ILE A 257 -19.99 10.17 -26.81
N VAL A 258 -18.79 9.67 -27.05
CA VAL A 258 -18.58 8.26 -27.40
C VAL A 258 -18.89 7.33 -26.23
N HIS A 259 -18.53 7.72 -25.00
CA HIS A 259 -18.86 6.99 -23.79
C HIS A 259 -20.38 6.88 -23.58
N LYS A 260 -21.13 7.97 -23.82
CA LYS A 260 -22.60 7.94 -23.75
C LYS A 260 -23.21 6.98 -24.78
N ARG A 261 -22.72 7.00 -26.03
CA ARG A 261 -23.18 6.06 -27.08
C ARG A 261 -22.91 4.61 -26.70
N LEU A 262 -21.72 4.33 -26.14
CA LEU A 262 -21.38 2.99 -25.67
C LEU A 262 -22.26 2.56 -24.49
N PHE A 263 -22.61 3.48 -23.60
CA PHE A 263 -23.54 3.22 -22.49
C PHE A 263 -24.95 2.88 -23.00
N GLU A 264 -25.47 3.60 -23.99
CA GLU A 264 -26.76 3.28 -24.62
C GLU A 264 -26.76 1.87 -25.25
N GLU A 265 -25.65 1.49 -25.89
CA GLU A 265 -25.46 0.14 -26.43
C GLU A 265 -25.39 -0.94 -25.33
N TYR A 266 -24.73 -0.63 -24.20
CA TYR A 266 -24.64 -1.54 -23.06
C TYR A 266 -26.01 -1.96 -22.52
N ILE A 267 -27.02 -1.08 -22.57
CA ILE A 267 -28.39 -1.41 -22.13
C ILE A 267 -28.94 -2.64 -22.87
N GLY A 268 -28.66 -2.76 -24.18
CA GLY A 268 -29.04 -3.93 -24.98
C GLY A 268 -28.13 -5.15 -24.76
N VAL A 269 -26.91 -4.95 -24.27
CA VAL A 269 -25.94 -6.02 -23.99
C VAL A 269 -26.14 -6.63 -22.61
N LYS A 270 -26.76 -5.93 -21.66
CA LYS A 270 -26.92 -6.38 -20.26
C LYS A 270 -27.62 -7.74 -20.12
N SER A 271 -28.52 -8.10 -21.04
CA SER A 271 -29.20 -9.41 -21.07
C SER A 271 -28.50 -10.46 -21.94
N SER A 272 -27.32 -10.16 -22.48
CA SER A 272 -26.57 -11.08 -23.32
C SER A 272 -26.14 -12.32 -22.52
N PRO A 273 -26.30 -13.53 -23.07
CA PRO A 273 -25.80 -14.74 -22.41
C PRO A 273 -24.26 -14.73 -22.33
N ASP A 274 -23.58 -14.05 -23.26
CA ASP A 274 -22.13 -13.90 -23.30
C ASP A 274 -21.62 -13.02 -22.13
N TYR A 275 -21.13 -13.68 -21.08
CA TYR A 275 -20.67 -12.98 -19.87
C TYR A 275 -19.38 -12.20 -20.07
N PHE A 276 -18.52 -12.58 -21.04
CA PHE A 276 -17.33 -11.80 -21.39
C PHE A 276 -17.68 -10.49 -22.09
N LYS A 277 -18.71 -10.52 -22.95
CA LYS A 277 -19.29 -9.35 -23.60
C LYS A 277 -19.90 -8.43 -22.56
N ARG A 278 -20.75 -8.95 -21.68
CA ARG A 278 -21.34 -8.17 -20.57
C ARG A 278 -20.26 -7.49 -19.73
N ALA A 279 -19.26 -8.24 -19.28
CA ALA A 279 -18.16 -7.68 -18.49
C ALA A 279 -17.34 -6.65 -19.26
N THR A 280 -17.05 -6.88 -20.54
CA THR A 280 -16.32 -5.93 -21.38
C THR A 280 -17.05 -4.59 -21.44
N TYR A 281 -18.35 -4.58 -21.76
CA TYR A 281 -19.11 -3.33 -21.80
C TYR A 281 -19.23 -2.73 -20.40
N MET A 282 -19.59 -3.52 -19.38
CA MET A 282 -19.73 -3.08 -17.99
C MET A 282 -18.50 -2.31 -17.50
N ILE A 283 -17.32 -2.87 -17.73
CA ILE A 283 -16.02 -2.28 -17.38
C ILE A 283 -15.82 -0.97 -18.14
N LEU A 284 -16.02 -0.97 -19.46
CA LEU A 284 -15.76 0.21 -20.31
C LEU A 284 -16.71 1.37 -20.03
N VAL A 285 -17.99 1.08 -19.74
CA VAL A 285 -19.01 2.10 -19.45
C VAL A 285 -19.13 2.48 -17.98
N ALA A 286 -18.30 1.88 -17.11
CA ALA A 286 -18.25 2.14 -15.68
C ALA A 286 -19.59 1.93 -14.93
N ASN A 287 -20.33 0.87 -15.24
CA ASN A 287 -21.64 0.61 -14.62
C ASN A 287 -21.64 -0.67 -13.78
N GLU A 288 -21.78 -0.55 -12.46
CA GLU A 288 -21.72 -1.66 -11.48
C GLU A 288 -22.98 -2.57 -11.45
N SER A 289 -24.00 -2.30 -12.28
CA SER A 289 -25.33 -2.90 -12.09
C SER A 289 -25.50 -4.39 -12.45
N ASP A 290 -24.43 -5.17 -12.62
CA ASP A 290 -24.50 -6.60 -12.98
C ASP A 290 -23.72 -7.51 -12.01
N ASN A 291 -24.27 -7.70 -10.81
CA ASN A 291 -23.75 -8.61 -9.78
C ASN A 291 -23.72 -10.09 -10.22
N SER A 292 -24.31 -10.46 -11.37
CA SER A 292 -24.30 -11.85 -11.85
C SER A 292 -22.92 -12.29 -12.38
N LEU A 293 -22.04 -11.33 -12.67
CA LEU A 293 -20.70 -11.58 -13.21
C LEU A 293 -19.68 -12.00 -12.14
N ASP A 294 -19.95 -11.72 -10.86
CA ASP A 294 -19.03 -11.99 -9.75
C ASP A 294 -18.63 -13.47 -9.67
N SER A 295 -19.61 -14.35 -9.75
CA SER A 295 -19.39 -15.80 -9.69
C SER A 295 -18.73 -16.39 -10.96
N GLN A 296 -18.73 -15.66 -12.07
CA GLN A 296 -18.31 -16.18 -13.39
C GLN A 296 -16.92 -15.67 -13.80
N LEU A 297 -16.60 -14.42 -13.51
CA LEU A 297 -15.37 -13.75 -13.95
C LEU A 297 -14.52 -13.22 -12.81
N PHE A 298 -15.12 -12.73 -11.74
CA PHE A 298 -14.41 -12.10 -10.62
C PHE A 298 -14.17 -13.10 -9.49
N THR A 299 -13.58 -14.24 -9.86
CA THR A 299 -13.38 -15.38 -8.94
C THR A 299 -12.26 -15.18 -7.92
N THR A 300 -11.41 -14.17 -8.12
CA THR A 300 -10.30 -13.84 -7.23
C THR A 300 -10.42 -12.41 -6.71
N THR A 301 -9.83 -12.15 -5.56
CA THR A 301 -9.75 -10.80 -4.98
C THR A 301 -9.07 -9.80 -5.92
N ASP A 302 -8.06 -10.24 -6.68
CA ASP A 302 -7.38 -9.43 -7.69
C ASP A 302 -8.31 -9.04 -8.86
N ASP A 303 -9.16 -9.96 -9.31
CA ASP A 303 -10.11 -9.71 -10.39
C ASP A 303 -11.21 -8.75 -9.95
N ASP A 304 -11.73 -8.92 -8.74
CA ASP A 304 -12.72 -8.02 -8.12
C ASP A 304 -12.14 -6.61 -7.93
N LEU A 305 -10.95 -6.49 -7.32
CA LEU A 305 -10.30 -5.19 -7.13
C LEU A 305 -9.98 -4.52 -8.47
N TRP A 306 -9.41 -5.25 -9.44
CA TRP A 306 -9.12 -4.69 -10.76
C TRP A 306 -10.40 -4.19 -11.46
N CYS A 307 -11.51 -4.93 -11.35
CA CYS A 307 -12.80 -4.52 -11.88
C CYS A 307 -13.25 -3.20 -11.25
N LYS A 308 -13.31 -3.12 -9.93
CA LYS A 308 -13.73 -1.91 -9.20
C LYS A 308 -12.86 -0.70 -9.53
N LEU A 309 -11.54 -0.88 -9.63
CA LEU A 309 -10.62 0.18 -10.05
C LEU A 309 -10.85 0.61 -11.52
N CYS A 310 -11.20 -0.33 -12.41
CA CYS A 310 -11.62 0.01 -13.76
C CYS A 310 -12.89 0.86 -13.80
N LEU A 311 -13.89 0.51 -12.99
CA LEU A 311 -15.15 1.27 -12.90
C LEU A 311 -14.87 2.72 -12.47
N ILE A 312 -14.03 2.94 -11.45
CA ILE A 312 -13.67 4.30 -11.01
C ILE A 312 -12.95 5.06 -12.14
N SER A 313 -11.93 4.45 -12.74
CA SER A 313 -11.09 5.07 -13.76
C SER A 313 -11.84 5.45 -15.04
N ASN A 314 -12.90 4.71 -15.40
CA ASN A 314 -13.70 5.02 -16.59
C ASN A 314 -14.86 5.99 -16.27
N ARG A 315 -15.18 6.18 -14.99
CA ARG A 315 -16.22 7.11 -14.51
C ARG A 315 -15.72 8.55 -14.35
N SER A 316 -14.43 8.78 -14.08
CA SER A 316 -13.84 10.10 -13.77
C SER A 316 -14.14 11.20 -14.80
N HIS A 317 -14.58 10.84 -16.00
CA HIS A 317 -14.89 11.76 -17.09
C HIS A 317 -16.37 11.76 -17.51
N ALA A 318 -17.23 10.97 -16.85
CA ALA A 318 -18.60 10.69 -17.25
C ALA A 318 -19.64 11.42 -16.40
N ASN A 319 -19.90 12.69 -16.69
CA ASN A 319 -20.86 13.53 -15.96
C ASN A 319 -22.33 13.08 -16.05
N PHE A 320 -22.64 12.09 -16.90
CA PHE A 320 -24.00 11.57 -17.09
C PHE A 320 -24.30 10.34 -16.23
N LEU A 321 -23.32 9.83 -15.50
CA LEU A 321 -23.53 8.76 -14.52
C LEU A 321 -23.93 9.39 -13.18
N ASP A 322 -24.84 8.74 -12.44
CA ASP A 322 -25.27 9.20 -11.10
C ASP A 322 -24.08 9.29 -10.15
N ASP A 323 -24.05 10.29 -9.26
CA ASP A 323 -22.94 10.54 -8.31
C ASP A 323 -22.73 9.38 -7.30
N ASP A 324 -23.72 8.52 -7.13
CA ASP A 324 -23.73 7.40 -6.16
C ASP A 324 -22.84 6.19 -6.53
N GLY A 325 -22.03 6.23 -7.58
CA GLY A 325 -21.25 5.06 -8.00
C GLY A 325 -20.03 4.75 -7.13
N VAL A 326 -19.27 3.73 -7.55
CA VAL A 326 -18.05 3.28 -6.89
C VAL A 326 -17.01 4.41 -6.86
N THR A 327 -16.46 4.66 -5.68
CA THR A 327 -15.32 5.55 -5.46
C THR A 327 -14.21 4.78 -4.75
N LEU A 328 -12.96 5.25 -4.84
CA LEU A 328 -11.85 4.60 -4.13
C LEU A 328 -12.13 4.56 -2.62
N GLN A 329 -12.66 5.65 -2.07
CA GLN A 329 -13.03 5.74 -0.67
C GLN A 329 -14.06 4.68 -0.24
N LYS A 330 -15.11 4.46 -1.04
CA LYS A 330 -16.09 3.39 -0.76
C LYS A 330 -15.43 2.02 -0.73
N ILE A 331 -14.46 1.75 -1.62
CA ILE A 331 -13.69 0.50 -1.62
C ILE A 331 -12.82 0.41 -0.36
N GLN A 332 -12.16 1.51 0.03
CA GLN A 332 -11.30 1.54 1.22
C GLN A 332 -12.11 1.23 2.49
N VAL A 333 -13.27 1.88 2.65
CA VAL A 333 -14.21 1.61 3.76
C VAL A 333 -14.71 0.17 3.73
N LEU A 334 -15.11 -0.35 2.57
CA LEU A 334 -15.53 -1.75 2.42
C LEU A 334 -14.45 -2.72 2.89
N ILE A 335 -13.20 -2.53 2.47
CA ILE A 335 -12.09 -3.43 2.83
C ILE A 335 -11.76 -3.32 4.32
N HIS A 336 -11.60 -2.10 4.84
CA HIS A 336 -11.11 -1.90 6.20
C HIS A 336 -12.19 -2.00 7.28
N GLU A 337 -13.34 -1.34 7.09
CA GLU A 337 -14.36 -1.19 8.11
C GLU A 337 -15.48 -2.25 8.00
N GLU A 338 -15.95 -2.57 6.78
CA GLU A 338 -17.07 -3.50 6.61
C GLU A 338 -16.65 -4.98 6.60
N CYS A 339 -15.60 -5.32 5.85
CA CYS A 339 -15.04 -6.68 5.80
C CYS A 339 -14.04 -6.93 6.94
N GLY A 340 -13.08 -6.01 7.10
CA GLY A 340 -12.05 -6.08 8.14
C GLY A 340 -11.07 -7.25 8.02
N GLU A 341 -10.24 -7.41 9.05
CA GLU A 341 -9.15 -8.40 9.13
C GLU A 341 -9.65 -9.85 9.15
N SER A 342 -10.83 -10.10 9.72
CA SER A 342 -11.37 -11.46 9.89
C SER A 342 -11.90 -12.08 8.60
N TYR A 343 -12.28 -11.24 7.62
CA TYR A 343 -12.87 -11.72 6.37
C TYR A 343 -11.83 -12.24 5.38
N TYR A 344 -10.64 -11.61 5.34
CA TYR A 344 -9.59 -11.92 4.38
C TYR A 344 -8.49 -12.78 5.00
N ARG A 345 -7.78 -13.54 4.17
CA ARG A 345 -6.51 -14.13 4.61
C ARG A 345 -5.48 -13.02 4.84
N PRO A 346 -4.61 -13.10 5.87
CA PRO A 346 -3.71 -12.00 6.26
C PRO A 346 -2.91 -11.36 5.12
N HIS A 347 -2.30 -12.17 4.25
CA HIS A 347 -1.53 -11.67 3.11
C HIS A 347 -2.41 -10.94 2.09
N VAL A 348 -3.58 -11.50 1.76
CA VAL A 348 -4.54 -10.88 0.83
C VAL A 348 -5.04 -9.55 1.39
N TYR A 349 -5.31 -9.49 2.69
CA TYR A 349 -5.73 -8.24 3.34
C TYR A 349 -4.65 -7.15 3.21
N LEU A 350 -3.40 -7.50 3.46
CA LEU A 350 -2.29 -6.57 3.37
C LEU A 350 -2.08 -6.07 1.94
N GLU A 351 -2.15 -6.95 0.94
CA GLU A 351 -2.10 -6.56 -0.48
C GLU A 351 -3.25 -5.62 -0.86
N LEU A 352 -4.48 -5.92 -0.42
CA LEU A 352 -5.65 -5.08 -0.66
C LEU A 352 -5.48 -3.67 -0.08
N LEU A 353 -5.02 -3.57 1.18
CA LEU A 353 -4.75 -2.28 1.81
C LEU A 353 -3.68 -1.49 1.04
N MET A 354 -2.59 -2.14 0.63
CA MET A 354 -1.52 -1.51 -0.14
C MET A 354 -1.99 -1.05 -1.52
N LEU A 355 -2.68 -1.91 -2.28
CA LEU A 355 -3.20 -1.60 -3.62
C LEU A 355 -4.33 -0.56 -3.60
N THR A 356 -5.00 -0.36 -2.46
CA THR A 356 -5.97 0.72 -2.29
C THR A 356 -5.38 1.96 -1.63
N GLY A 357 -4.07 2.00 -1.38
CA GLY A 357 -3.36 3.15 -0.80
C GLY A 357 -3.66 3.42 0.66
N GLN A 358 -4.17 2.43 1.40
CA GLN A 358 -4.40 2.49 2.84
C GLN A 358 -3.11 2.15 3.60
N PHE A 359 -2.02 2.86 3.29
CA PHE A 359 -0.67 2.51 3.74
C PHE A 359 -0.52 2.50 5.27
N GLU A 360 -1.11 3.46 5.97
CA GLU A 360 -1.06 3.52 7.44
C GLU A 360 -1.70 2.29 8.08
N VAL A 361 -2.87 1.90 7.58
CA VAL A 361 -3.61 0.72 8.06
C VAL A 361 -2.82 -0.56 7.75
N ALA A 362 -2.24 -0.66 6.54
CA ALA A 362 -1.41 -1.78 6.13
C ALA A 362 -0.20 -1.95 7.06
N ILE A 363 0.50 -0.86 7.36
CA ILE A 363 1.68 -0.86 8.21
C ILE A 363 1.32 -1.21 9.66
N ASP A 364 0.24 -0.65 10.21
CA ASP A 364 -0.26 -1.00 11.55
C ASP A 364 -0.60 -2.49 11.64
N TYR A 365 -1.35 -3.00 10.67
CA TYR A 365 -1.69 -4.42 10.61
C TYR A 365 -0.42 -5.28 10.58
N MET A 366 0.52 -4.97 9.69
CA MET A 366 1.79 -5.68 9.57
C MET A 366 2.62 -5.63 10.85
N TRP A 367 2.60 -4.51 11.58
CA TRP A 367 3.31 -4.31 12.85
C TRP A 367 2.85 -5.27 13.96
N ARG A 368 1.58 -5.69 13.90
CA ARG A 368 0.94 -6.58 14.89
C ARG A 368 1.17 -8.08 14.62
N LEU A 369 1.61 -8.47 13.41
CA LEU A 369 1.67 -9.88 13.00
C LEU A 369 2.83 -10.70 13.57
N GLY A 370 3.89 -10.07 14.09
CA GLY A 370 5.03 -10.79 14.68
C GLY A 370 6.35 -10.02 14.57
N LYS A 371 7.45 -10.59 15.07
CA LYS A 371 8.77 -9.92 15.11
C LYS A 371 9.30 -9.60 13.70
N LEU A 372 9.25 -10.58 12.78
CA LEU A 372 9.72 -10.42 11.40
C LEU A 372 8.92 -9.35 10.64
N GLN A 373 7.59 -9.40 10.76
CA GLN A 373 6.69 -8.45 10.11
C GLN A 373 6.82 -7.05 10.74
N ARG A 374 7.12 -6.96 12.04
CA ARG A 374 7.41 -5.69 12.73
C ARG A 374 8.63 -4.99 12.14
N THR A 375 9.71 -5.73 11.90
CA THR A 375 10.91 -5.20 11.24
C THR A 375 10.57 -4.68 9.85
N ASN A 376 9.91 -5.48 9.02
CA ASN A 376 9.55 -5.04 7.66
C ASN A 376 8.57 -3.85 7.67
N SER A 377 7.59 -3.87 8.56
CA SER A 377 6.60 -2.79 8.76
C SER A 377 7.28 -1.45 9.05
N LEU A 378 8.27 -1.41 9.96
CA LEU A 378 9.02 -0.18 10.22
C LEU A 378 9.74 0.33 8.97
N HIS A 379 10.49 -0.53 8.30
CA HIS A 379 11.32 -0.10 7.17
C HIS A 379 10.46 0.30 5.97
N LEU A 380 9.33 -0.35 5.76
CA LEU A 380 8.32 0.05 4.79
C LEU A 380 7.73 1.43 5.15
N ALA A 381 7.43 1.67 6.42
CA ALA A 381 6.96 2.97 6.90
C ALA A 381 7.99 4.07 6.65
N ILE A 382 9.27 3.81 6.93
CA ILE A 382 10.38 4.74 6.69
C ILE A 382 10.49 5.06 5.18
N ALA A 383 10.44 4.05 4.32
CA ALA A 383 10.54 4.24 2.87
C ALA A 383 9.38 5.08 2.31
N LEU A 384 8.15 4.77 2.73
CA LEU A 384 6.96 5.52 2.34
C LEU A 384 6.97 6.94 2.90
N TYR A 385 7.47 7.14 4.13
CA TYR A 385 7.63 8.45 4.75
C TYR A 385 8.63 9.33 3.98
N GLU A 386 9.81 8.80 3.68
CA GLU A 386 10.84 9.51 2.91
C GLU A 386 10.38 9.78 1.46
N SER A 387 9.44 9.00 0.91
CA SER A 387 8.80 9.28 -0.39
C SER A 387 7.59 10.22 -0.34
N ASN A 388 7.26 10.80 0.82
CA ASN A 388 6.06 11.63 1.04
C ASN A 388 4.73 10.89 0.72
N LEU A 389 4.71 9.57 0.93
CA LEU A 389 3.55 8.72 0.72
C LEU A 389 2.86 8.31 2.03
N LEU A 390 3.41 8.66 3.19
CA LEU A 390 2.87 8.27 4.50
C LEU A 390 2.45 9.50 5.32
N ASN A 391 1.20 9.51 5.79
CA ASN A 391 0.74 10.47 6.78
C ASN A 391 1.25 10.05 8.16
N VAL A 392 1.86 10.99 8.87
CA VAL A 392 2.39 10.75 10.22
C VAL A 392 1.67 11.60 11.25
N SER A 393 1.46 11.04 12.43
CA SER A 393 0.91 11.77 13.57
C SER A 393 1.91 12.80 14.07
N LYS A 394 1.42 13.95 14.54
CA LYS A 394 2.26 15.06 15.04
C LYS A 394 2.72 14.87 16.49
N THR A 395 2.21 13.85 17.19
CA THR A 395 2.45 13.66 18.63
C THR A 395 2.88 12.23 18.94
N ILE A 396 3.99 12.06 19.66
CA ILE A 396 4.48 10.73 20.11
C ILE A 396 3.46 10.00 20.99
N GLN A 397 2.65 10.75 21.75
CA GLN A 397 1.63 10.20 22.65
C GLN A 397 0.40 9.62 21.91
N ALA A 398 0.29 9.84 20.59
CA ALA A 398 -0.79 9.26 19.81
C ALA A 398 -0.76 7.72 19.83
N PRO A 399 -1.91 7.04 19.62
CA PRO A 399 -1.90 5.61 19.31
C PRO A 399 -1.05 5.33 18.06
N LEU A 400 -0.71 4.06 17.84
CA LEU A 400 0.12 3.67 16.69
C LEU A 400 -0.53 4.08 15.36
N LEU A 401 -1.83 3.81 15.24
CA LEU A 401 -2.69 4.24 14.16
C LEU A 401 -3.72 5.24 14.72
N GLN A 402 -3.75 6.43 14.15
CA GLN A 402 -4.72 7.47 14.50
C GLN A 402 -5.68 7.67 13.33
N GLN A 403 -6.97 7.49 13.61
CA GLN A 403 -8.05 7.77 12.67
C GLN A 403 -8.60 9.19 12.91
N GLU A 404 -8.68 9.98 11.85
CA GLU A 404 -9.33 11.28 11.85
C GLU A 404 -10.57 11.22 10.95
N ARG A 405 -11.74 11.55 11.49
CA ARG A 405 -12.99 11.58 10.72
C ARG A 405 -13.17 12.96 10.12
N THR A 406 -13.19 13.01 8.80
CA THR A 406 -13.42 14.22 8.01
C THR A 406 -14.81 14.17 7.36
N ALA A 407 -15.30 15.30 6.86
CA ALA A 407 -16.54 15.35 6.08
C ALA A 407 -16.48 14.46 4.82
N SER A 408 -15.27 14.24 4.30
CA SER A 408 -14.98 13.38 3.15
C SER A 408 -14.54 11.97 3.54
N GLY A 409 -14.75 11.51 4.78
CA GLY A 409 -14.41 10.15 5.23
C GLY A 409 -13.33 10.04 6.30
N SER A 410 -12.91 8.81 6.59
CA SER A 410 -11.82 8.50 7.52
C SER A 410 -10.46 8.68 6.86
N THR A 411 -9.59 9.50 7.44
CA THR A 411 -8.16 9.54 7.11
C THR A 411 -7.36 8.91 8.24
N PHE A 412 -6.21 8.33 7.91
CA PHE A 412 -5.35 7.67 8.88
C PHE A 412 -3.98 8.33 8.89
N SER A 413 -3.39 8.42 10.07
CA SER A 413 -2.00 8.82 10.29
C SER A 413 -1.30 7.81 11.18
N LEU A 414 -0.02 7.56 10.90
CA LEU A 414 0.79 6.60 11.63
C LEU A 414 1.76 7.30 12.58
N ASN A 415 1.89 6.81 13.80
CA ASN A 415 2.87 7.32 14.75
C ASN A 415 4.25 6.69 14.49
N LEU A 416 4.91 7.15 13.43
CA LEU A 416 6.23 6.68 13.02
C LEU A 416 7.27 6.84 14.13
N ALA A 417 7.21 7.93 14.89
CA ALA A 417 8.12 8.17 16.01
C ALA A 417 8.00 7.08 17.08
N ARG A 418 6.77 6.69 17.44
CA ARG A 418 6.53 5.58 18.38
C ARG A 418 7.02 4.25 17.81
N MET A 419 6.86 3.99 16.52
CA MET A 419 7.41 2.78 15.89
C MET A 419 8.93 2.72 16.01
N VAL A 420 9.60 3.81 15.62
CA VAL A 420 11.06 3.92 15.70
C VAL A 420 11.53 3.68 17.14
N VAL A 421 10.98 4.40 18.11
CA VAL A 421 11.37 4.26 19.52
C VAL A 421 11.10 2.85 20.05
N THR A 422 9.93 2.28 19.74
CA THR A 422 9.58 0.91 20.19
C THR A 422 10.50 -0.14 19.57
N TYR A 423 10.89 0.05 18.31
CA TYR A 423 11.81 -0.84 17.61
C TYR A 423 13.23 -0.76 18.15
N THR A 424 13.72 0.43 18.48
CA THR A 424 15.10 0.64 18.97
C THR A 424 15.28 0.29 20.43
N ARG A 425 14.23 0.45 21.25
CA ARG A 425 14.29 0.31 22.71
C ARG A 425 15.00 -0.95 23.23
N PRO A 426 14.82 -2.15 22.65
CA PRO A 426 15.45 -3.37 23.18
C PRO A 426 16.98 -3.40 23.02
N TRP A 427 17.57 -2.59 22.15
CA TRP A 427 18.99 -2.68 21.78
C TRP A 427 19.71 -1.32 21.75
N GLU A 428 19.01 -0.21 22.01
CA GLU A 428 19.55 1.15 21.89
C GLU A 428 20.78 1.43 22.78
N LEU A 429 20.92 0.74 23.91
CA LEU A 429 22.08 0.88 24.80
C LEU A 429 23.31 0.12 24.29
N ASN A 430 23.10 -1.00 23.62
CA ASN A 430 24.17 -1.86 23.10
C ASN A 430 24.67 -1.35 21.75
N GLU A 431 23.77 -0.79 20.92
CA GLU A 431 24.02 -0.36 19.55
C GLU A 431 23.66 1.12 19.36
N MET A 432 24.26 2.00 20.18
CA MET A 432 23.95 3.44 20.20
C MET A 432 24.10 4.12 18.84
N ASN A 433 25.14 3.76 18.08
CA ASN A 433 25.36 4.31 16.75
C ASN A 433 24.17 3.99 15.80
N CYS A 434 23.67 2.76 15.85
CA CYS A 434 22.50 2.36 15.07
C CYS A 434 21.26 3.11 15.57
N ALA A 435 21.06 3.19 16.89
CA ALA A 435 19.88 3.84 17.48
C ALA A 435 19.80 5.33 17.09
N LEU A 436 20.91 6.05 17.15
CA LEU A 436 20.99 7.46 16.71
C LEU A 436 20.64 7.61 15.22
N ASN A 437 21.03 6.65 14.38
CA ASN A 437 20.66 6.66 12.96
C ASN A 437 19.16 6.47 12.74
N TYR A 438 18.50 5.62 13.52
CA TYR A 438 17.04 5.51 13.47
C TYR A 438 16.35 6.77 14.00
N PHE A 439 16.87 7.39 15.07
CA PHE A 439 16.33 8.66 15.57
C PHE A 439 16.49 9.80 14.56
N PHE A 440 17.57 9.80 13.77
CA PHE A 440 17.79 10.81 12.73
C PHE A 440 16.74 10.75 11.60
N LEU A 441 16.05 9.63 11.42
CA LEU A 441 14.90 9.54 10.51
C LEU A 441 13.72 10.44 10.98
N LEU A 442 13.69 10.81 12.26
CA LEU A 442 12.67 11.69 12.85
C LEU A 442 13.02 13.18 12.77
N ARG A 443 14.14 13.55 12.12
CA ARG A 443 14.66 14.94 12.02
C ARG A 443 13.68 15.95 11.43
N HIS A 444 12.65 15.52 10.70
CA HIS A 444 11.62 16.38 10.10
C HIS A 444 10.28 16.34 10.85
N ILE A 445 10.26 15.76 12.06
CA ILE A 445 9.07 15.67 12.90
C ILE A 445 9.35 16.47 14.17
N ALA A 446 8.44 17.41 14.48
CA ALA A 446 8.42 18.13 15.74
C ALA A 446 7.25 17.62 16.59
N ASP A 447 7.39 17.63 17.91
CA ASP A 447 6.30 17.34 18.82
C ASP A 447 5.36 18.54 19.02
N THR A 448 4.41 18.42 19.94
CA THR A 448 3.45 19.48 20.28
C THR A 448 4.08 20.71 20.92
N ALA A 449 5.30 20.60 21.45
CA ALA A 449 6.09 21.71 21.98
C ALA A 449 7.03 22.33 20.92
N ASP A 450 6.86 21.92 19.65
CA ASP A 450 7.74 22.27 18.52
C ASP A 450 9.20 21.79 18.72
N GLN A 451 9.40 20.82 19.62
CA GLN A 451 10.70 20.21 19.83
C GLN A 451 10.94 19.15 18.77
N ASN A 452 12.09 19.26 18.09
CA ASN A 452 12.52 18.28 17.11
C ASN A 452 12.67 16.89 17.75
N LEU A 453 12.03 15.87 17.17
CA LEU A 453 12.00 14.53 17.75
C LEU A 453 13.35 13.83 17.73
N PHE A 454 14.23 14.14 16.78
CA PHE A 454 15.60 13.64 16.82
C PHE A 454 16.31 14.17 18.07
N THR A 455 16.25 15.47 18.32
CA THR A 455 16.81 16.09 19.55
C THR A 455 16.25 15.45 20.80
N ALA A 456 14.92 15.32 20.90
CA ALA A 456 14.27 14.73 22.08
C ALA A 456 14.75 13.29 22.35
N GLN A 457 14.89 12.45 21.32
CA GLN A 457 15.35 11.07 21.49
C GLN A 457 16.84 10.96 21.81
N VAL A 458 17.69 11.82 21.24
CA VAL A 458 19.12 11.89 21.57
C VAL A 458 19.30 12.28 23.04
N THR A 459 18.62 13.33 23.49
CA THR A 459 18.64 13.80 24.88
C THR A 459 18.15 12.71 25.83
N ARG A 460 17.03 12.06 25.54
CA ARG A 460 16.53 10.92 26.32
C ARG A 460 17.57 9.79 26.43
N LEU A 461 18.17 9.38 25.30
CA LEU A 461 19.16 8.30 25.29
C LEU A 461 20.40 8.68 26.08
N ALA A 462 20.89 9.92 25.96
CA ALA A 462 22.04 10.40 26.72
C ALA A 462 21.75 10.43 28.23
N CYS A 463 20.62 11.01 28.64
CA CYS A 463 20.18 11.03 30.04
C CYS A 463 20.04 9.62 30.63
N PHE A 464 19.53 8.66 29.86
CA PHE A 464 19.27 7.30 30.36
C PHE A 464 20.52 6.40 30.35
N SER A 465 21.43 6.61 29.39
CA SER A 465 22.63 5.78 29.25
C SER A 465 23.84 6.30 30.00
N GLU A 466 23.85 7.60 30.35
CA GLU A 466 24.98 8.34 30.94
C GLU A 466 26.29 8.27 30.12
N ASN A 467 26.22 7.76 28.88
CA ASN A 467 27.38 7.63 27.97
C ASN A 467 27.61 8.93 27.17
N PHE A 468 27.73 10.06 27.88
CA PHE A 468 27.86 11.39 27.28
C PHE A 468 29.08 11.52 26.37
N GLU A 469 30.22 10.92 26.76
CA GLU A 469 31.45 10.98 25.95
C GLU A 469 31.29 10.30 24.60
N THR A 470 30.52 9.21 24.54
CA THR A 470 30.28 8.48 23.27
C THR A 470 29.34 9.27 22.36
N ILE A 471 28.28 9.85 22.92
CA ILE A 471 27.24 10.54 22.16
C ILE A 471 27.69 11.95 21.74
N PHE A 472 28.24 12.73 22.68
CA PHE A 472 28.56 14.14 22.51
C PHE A 472 30.05 14.45 22.47
N GLY A 473 30.92 13.48 22.79
CA GLY A 473 32.36 13.69 22.84
C GLY A 473 32.83 14.16 24.21
N SER A 474 34.16 14.22 24.34
CA SER A 474 34.87 14.63 25.54
C SER A 474 35.64 15.93 25.28
N ILE A 475 35.78 16.77 26.29
CA ILE A 475 36.64 17.95 26.17
C ILE A 475 38.11 17.53 26.34
N LYS A 476 38.95 17.84 25.36
CA LYS A 476 40.40 17.60 25.42
C LYS A 476 41.15 18.93 25.31
N MET A 477 42.20 19.08 26.12
CA MET A 477 43.17 20.17 25.98
C MET A 477 44.18 19.80 24.90
N GLN A 478 44.43 20.71 23.96
CA GLN A 478 45.49 20.51 22.97
C GLN A 478 46.84 20.80 23.63
N ALA A 479 47.87 20.04 23.31
CA ALA A 479 49.19 20.15 23.96
C ALA A 479 49.79 21.58 23.92
N ASP A 480 49.38 22.39 22.93
CA ASP A 480 49.95 23.71 22.65
C ASP A 480 48.88 24.85 22.59
N SER A 481 47.63 24.62 23.02
CA SER A 481 46.57 25.64 22.98
C SER A 481 45.79 25.71 24.30
N THR A 482 45.38 26.93 24.69
CA THR A 482 44.54 27.18 25.88
C THR A 482 43.05 26.93 25.61
N THR A 483 42.68 26.64 24.36
CA THR A 483 41.29 26.43 23.95
C THR A 483 40.90 24.96 24.07
N PRO A 484 39.91 24.61 24.91
CA PRO A 484 39.36 23.26 24.96
C PRO A 484 38.71 22.91 23.61
N ILE A 485 39.05 21.74 23.07
CA ILE A 485 38.44 21.22 21.84
C ILE A 485 37.62 19.99 22.21
N ARG A 486 36.39 19.92 21.70
CA ARG A 486 35.54 18.73 21.82
C ARG A 486 36.04 17.65 20.86
N SER A 487 36.19 16.43 21.35
CA SER A 487 36.49 15.28 20.49
C SER A 487 35.29 14.92 19.62
N GLU A 488 35.57 14.36 18.44
CA GLU A 488 34.56 13.83 17.53
C GLU A 488 33.82 12.64 18.17
N SER A 489 32.52 12.57 17.95
CA SER A 489 31.59 11.66 18.63
C SER A 489 30.48 11.17 17.70
N LEU A 490 29.54 10.36 18.21
CA LEU A 490 28.48 9.82 17.37
C LEU A 490 27.55 10.89 16.79
N ILE A 491 27.28 11.99 17.52
CA ILE A 491 26.40 13.06 17.03
C ILE A 491 27.02 13.82 15.83
N ASP A 492 28.35 13.83 15.72
CA ASP A 492 29.07 14.54 14.66
C ASP A 492 28.87 13.91 13.28
N LYS A 493 28.54 12.62 13.22
CA LYS A 493 28.27 11.89 11.97
C LYS A 493 27.06 12.42 11.19
N PHE A 494 26.18 13.16 11.86
CA PHE A 494 24.97 13.70 11.26
C PHE A 494 25.17 15.07 10.60
N ASN A 495 26.41 15.59 10.57
CA ASN A 495 26.78 16.86 9.93
C ASN A 495 25.84 18.02 10.31
N LEU A 496 25.48 18.07 11.60
CA LEU A 496 24.63 19.12 12.17
C LEU A 496 25.43 20.40 12.34
N GLU A 497 24.76 21.55 12.27
CA GLU A 497 25.40 22.82 12.58
C GLU A 497 25.89 22.83 14.04
N PRO A 498 27.05 23.43 14.36
CA PRO A 498 27.56 23.48 15.73
C PRO A 498 26.55 24.06 16.75
N SER A 499 25.71 25.00 16.32
CA SER A 499 24.64 25.58 17.13
C SER A 499 23.53 24.56 17.48
N GLN A 500 23.20 23.66 16.55
CA GLN A 500 22.23 22.58 16.78
C GLN A 500 22.79 21.57 17.78
N ILE A 501 24.07 21.20 17.64
CA ILE A 501 24.69 20.26 18.59
C ILE A 501 24.76 20.87 19.98
N ALA A 502 25.13 22.15 20.09
CA ALA A 502 25.12 22.88 21.35
C ALA A 502 23.71 22.93 21.99
N ALA A 503 22.66 23.13 21.18
CA ALA A 503 21.28 23.12 21.67
C ALA A 503 20.88 21.75 22.25
N ILE A 504 21.26 20.64 21.59
CA ILE A 504 20.99 19.27 22.09
C ILE A 504 21.71 19.03 23.42
N ILE A 505 22.98 19.43 23.52
CA ILE A 505 23.77 19.29 24.76
C ILE A 505 23.15 20.11 25.89
N ASN A 506 22.81 21.38 25.64
CA ASN A 506 22.19 22.26 26.63
C ASN A 506 20.83 21.71 27.11
N HIS A 507 20.02 21.19 26.19
CA HIS A 507 18.75 20.57 26.54
C HIS A 507 18.94 19.33 27.42
N THR A 508 19.96 18.51 27.12
CA THR A 508 20.32 17.34 27.92
C THR A 508 20.80 17.74 29.31
N ALA A 509 21.64 18.76 29.42
CA ALA A 509 22.10 19.30 30.70
C ALA A 509 20.92 19.81 31.55
N GLN A 510 20.00 20.57 30.94
CA GLN A 510 18.81 21.07 31.62
C GLN A 510 17.91 19.94 32.12
N GLU A 511 17.75 18.86 31.34
CA GLU A 511 16.95 17.71 31.77
C GLU A 511 17.60 16.94 32.93
N LEU A 512 18.94 16.86 32.96
CA LEU A 512 19.69 16.29 34.08
C LEU A 512 19.59 17.17 35.33
N GLU A 513 19.80 18.49 35.21
CA GLU A 513 19.63 19.43 36.32
C GLU A 513 18.24 19.33 36.97
N ASN A 514 17.20 19.13 36.15
CA ASN A 514 15.83 18.94 36.64
C ASN A 514 15.63 17.61 37.39
N LYS A 515 16.47 16.59 37.13
CA LYS A 515 16.44 15.28 37.80
C LYS A 515 17.28 15.24 39.08
N GLY A 516 18.17 16.21 39.28
CA GLY A 516 19.14 16.27 40.38
C GLY A 516 20.46 15.59 40.01
#